data_AF-A0A1H9K7F9-F1
#
_entry.id   AF-A0A1H9K7F9-F1
#
_cell.length_a   1.000
_cell.length_b   1.000
_cell.length_c   1.000
_cell.angle_alpha   90.00
_cell.angle_beta   90.00
_cell.angle_gamma   90.00
#
_symmetry.space_group_name_H-M   'P 1'
#
loop_
_entity.id
_entity.type
_entity.pdbx_description
1 polymer ?
#
loop_
_entity_poly.entity_id
_entity_poly.type
_entity_poly.pdbx_seq_one_letter_code
_entity_poly.pdbx_strand_id
1 'polypeptide(L)'
;MTTGEEKQRAELLLLANVEVGLHEQTRLQPEIAAAMQAPVVDPRELERRLFELLLPGNRVVRWLRLALLTVLGRRTAVRLAVEQLAEQARAVVRRAVTRHLMTLALPGGELLDLSDDLPATFPPLLAELSDPELLALLATVDPTPDSPAGTAARDWADLPDRMHYIADMFRCHALREDLLGPPFTAEQVEALSAGRRPGGDL
;
A
#
# COMPACT_ATOMS: atom_id res chain seq x y z
N MET A 1 37.32 5.89 -7.31
CA MET A 1 36.35 6.92 -7.71
C MET A 1 36.62 8.16 -6.89
N THR A 2 36.34 9.35 -7.44
CA THR A 2 36.27 10.57 -6.64
C THR A 2 34.95 10.59 -5.85
N THR A 3 34.88 11.33 -4.74
CA THR A 3 33.64 11.49 -3.97
C THR A 3 32.48 12.02 -4.85
N GLY A 4 32.79 12.84 -5.86
CA GLY A 4 31.79 13.33 -6.81
C GLY A 4 31.22 12.22 -7.71
N GLU A 5 32.06 11.29 -8.19
CA GLU A 5 31.61 10.14 -8.97
C GLU A 5 30.76 9.17 -8.12
N GLU A 6 31.11 8.98 -6.85
CA GLU A 6 30.35 8.15 -5.91
C GLU A 6 28.97 8.74 -5.63
N LYS A 7 28.90 10.06 -5.40
CA LYS A 7 27.64 10.78 -5.23
C LYS A 7 26.75 10.66 -6.46
N GLN A 8 27.30 10.98 -7.64
CA GLN A 8 26.53 10.91 -8.89
C GLN A 8 25.97 9.50 -9.13
N ARG A 9 26.79 8.46 -8.90
CA ARG A 9 26.31 7.08 -9.00
C ARG A 9 25.19 6.78 -8.02
N ALA A 10 25.30 7.23 -6.77
CA ALA A 10 24.27 7.01 -5.75
C ALA A 10 22.94 7.70 -6.12
N GLU A 11 22.99 8.94 -6.60
CA GLU A 11 21.80 9.69 -7.04
C GLU A 11 21.11 9.00 -8.24
N LEU A 12 21.89 8.54 -9.23
CA LEU A 12 21.34 7.81 -10.38
C LEU A 12 20.70 6.47 -10.00
N LEU A 13 21.29 5.75 -9.02
CA LEU A 13 20.69 4.52 -8.50
C LEU A 13 19.39 4.80 -7.74
N LEU A 14 19.34 5.87 -6.94
CA LEU A 14 18.12 6.28 -6.26
C LEU A 14 17.04 6.67 -7.28
N LEU A 15 17.38 7.46 -8.30
CA LEU A 15 16.47 7.83 -9.39
C LEU A 15 15.86 6.57 -10.02
N ALA A 16 16.69 5.63 -10.46
CA ALA A 16 16.23 4.38 -11.06
C ALA A 16 15.31 3.57 -10.12
N ASN A 17 15.65 3.49 -8.83
CA ASN A 17 14.83 2.78 -7.85
C ASN A 17 13.46 3.45 -7.66
N VAL A 18 13.40 4.78 -7.59
CA VAL A 18 12.13 5.52 -7.43
C VAL A 18 11.29 5.43 -8.71
N GLU A 19 11.89 5.49 -9.91
CA GLU A 19 11.18 5.31 -11.17
C GLU A 19 10.55 3.91 -11.29
N VAL A 20 11.35 2.86 -11.05
CA VAL A 20 10.87 1.47 -11.05
C VAL A 20 9.80 1.29 -9.97
N GLY A 21 10.04 1.83 -8.77
CA GLY A 21 9.07 1.83 -7.68
C GLY A 21 7.75 2.45 -8.11
N LEU A 22 7.77 3.67 -8.65
CA LEU A 22 6.56 4.38 -9.09
C LEU A 22 5.81 3.60 -10.18
N HIS A 23 6.54 3.05 -11.15
CA HIS A 23 5.95 2.24 -12.22
C HIS A 23 5.24 1.00 -11.65
N GLU A 24 5.94 0.22 -10.82
CA GLU A 24 5.44 -1.03 -10.25
C GLU A 24 4.30 -0.78 -9.25
N GLN A 25 4.41 0.25 -8.40
CA GLN A 25 3.37 0.63 -7.44
C GLN A 25 2.11 1.16 -8.13
N THR A 26 2.25 1.85 -9.28
CA THR A 26 1.12 2.23 -10.12
C THR A 26 0.46 1.01 -10.74
N ARG A 27 1.26 0.06 -11.25
CA ARG A 27 0.74 -1.17 -11.86
C ARG A 27 -0.03 -2.02 -10.85
N LEU A 28 0.47 -2.12 -9.61
CA LEU A 28 -0.13 -2.92 -8.52
C LEU A 28 -1.27 -2.21 -7.77
N GLN A 29 -1.56 -0.96 -8.10
CA GLN A 29 -2.56 -0.16 -7.42
C GLN A 29 -3.95 -0.85 -7.29
N PRO A 30 -4.52 -1.50 -8.33
CA PRO A 30 -5.82 -2.15 -8.16
C PRO A 30 -5.76 -3.36 -7.23
N GLU A 31 -4.70 -4.16 -7.27
CA GLU A 31 -4.52 -5.32 -6.40
C GLU A 31 -4.30 -4.91 -4.94
N ILE A 32 -3.46 -3.90 -4.69
CA ILE A 32 -3.21 -3.36 -3.35
C ILE A 32 -4.51 -2.80 -2.77
N ALA A 33 -5.24 -1.98 -3.53
CA ALA A 33 -6.50 -1.41 -3.08
C ALA A 33 -7.54 -2.49 -2.77
N ALA A 34 -7.65 -3.52 -3.61
CA ALA A 34 -8.55 -4.64 -3.38
C ALA A 34 -8.17 -5.44 -2.12
N ALA A 35 -6.88 -5.74 -1.92
CA ALA A 35 -6.40 -6.46 -0.75
C ALA A 35 -6.68 -5.71 0.56
N MET A 36 -6.41 -4.40 0.58
CA MET A 36 -6.66 -3.53 1.74
C MET A 36 -8.15 -3.40 2.09
N GLN A 37 -9.04 -3.63 1.11
CA GLN A 37 -10.50 -3.56 1.27
C GLN A 37 -11.17 -4.91 1.49
N ALA A 38 -10.43 -6.02 1.32
CA ALA A 38 -10.94 -7.38 1.41
C ALA A 38 -11.72 -7.70 2.71
N PRO A 39 -11.39 -7.13 3.89
CA PRO A 39 -12.17 -7.38 5.10
C PRO A 39 -13.58 -6.79 5.10
N VAL A 40 -13.90 -5.86 4.18
CA VAL A 40 -15.22 -5.20 4.11
C VAL A 40 -16.17 -6.01 3.23
N VAL A 41 -17.36 -6.29 3.76
CA VAL A 41 -18.44 -7.02 3.07
C VAL A 41 -18.85 -6.29 1.79
N ASP A 42 -19.11 -7.05 0.72
CA ASP A 42 -19.64 -6.52 -0.54
C ASP A 42 -20.95 -5.73 -0.30
N PRO A 43 -21.08 -4.49 -0.81
CA PRO A 43 -22.30 -3.68 -0.67
C PRO A 43 -23.58 -4.41 -1.09
N ARG A 44 -23.53 -5.26 -2.11
CA ARG A 44 -24.70 -6.01 -2.59
C ARG A 44 -25.14 -7.07 -1.58
N GLU A 45 -24.17 -7.70 -0.93
CA GLU A 45 -24.44 -8.66 0.14
C GLU A 45 -24.98 -7.93 1.38
N LEU A 46 -24.49 -6.73 1.68
CA LEU A 46 -25.03 -5.89 2.75
C LEU A 46 -26.48 -5.44 2.45
N GLU A 47 -26.76 -4.98 1.23
CA GLU A 47 -28.10 -4.62 0.76
C GLU A 47 -29.07 -5.81 0.92
N ARG A 48 -28.65 -7.01 0.48
CA ARG A 48 -29.43 -8.23 0.58
C ARG A 48 -29.77 -8.56 2.04
N ARG A 49 -28.78 -8.56 2.93
CA ARG A 49 -28.97 -8.83 4.37
C ARG A 49 -29.88 -7.80 5.04
N LEU A 50 -29.73 -6.53 4.67
CA LEU A 50 -30.58 -5.45 5.19
C LEU A 50 -32.04 -5.64 4.80
N PHE A 51 -32.33 -5.97 3.54
CA PHE A 51 -33.70 -6.27 3.11
C PHE A 51 -34.27 -7.54 3.74
N GLU A 52 -33.43 -8.55 4.00
CA GLU A 52 -33.85 -9.76 4.72
C GLU A 52 -34.28 -9.46 6.17
N LEU A 53 -33.58 -8.55 6.85
CA LEU A 53 -33.91 -8.14 8.22
C LEU A 53 -35.11 -7.18 8.29
N LEU A 54 -35.17 -6.18 7.41
CA LEU A 54 -36.19 -5.12 7.46
C LEU A 54 -37.55 -5.53 6.86
N LEU A 55 -37.60 -6.56 6.01
CA LEU A 55 -38.83 -7.03 5.38
C LEU A 55 -39.21 -8.45 5.84
N PRO A 56 -39.55 -8.66 7.13
CA PRO A 56 -39.98 -9.96 7.62
C PRO A 56 -41.30 -10.37 6.99
N GLY A 57 -41.42 -11.65 6.60
CA GLY A 57 -42.63 -12.22 6.02
C GLY A 57 -42.35 -13.39 5.07
N ASN A 58 -43.43 -13.99 4.54
CA ASN A 58 -43.31 -15.03 3.52
C ASN A 58 -42.87 -14.45 2.17
N ARG A 59 -42.50 -15.32 1.21
CA ARG A 59 -41.93 -14.93 -0.09
C ARG A 59 -42.81 -13.93 -0.86
N VAL A 60 -44.14 -14.07 -0.79
CA VAL A 60 -45.10 -13.24 -1.51
C VAL A 60 -45.20 -11.83 -0.91
N VAL A 61 -45.31 -11.73 0.43
CA VAL A 61 -45.34 -10.44 1.13
C VAL A 61 -44.03 -9.67 0.92
N ARG A 62 -42.89 -10.37 0.95
CA ARG A 62 -41.58 -9.77 0.69
C ARG A 62 -41.48 -9.23 -0.75
N TRP A 63 -41.94 -10.00 -1.73
CA TRP A 63 -41.96 -9.57 -3.13
C TRP A 63 -42.84 -8.32 -3.34
N LEU A 64 -44.04 -8.27 -2.76
CA LEU A 64 -44.94 -7.10 -2.83
C LEU A 64 -44.28 -5.85 -2.23
N ARG A 65 -43.67 -5.97 -1.05
CA ARG A 65 -42.97 -4.84 -0.41
C ARG A 65 -41.78 -4.36 -1.23
N LEU A 66 -40.99 -5.27 -1.82
CA LEU A 66 -39.88 -4.91 -2.70
C LEU A 66 -40.34 -4.22 -3.99
N ALA A 67 -41.45 -4.69 -4.59
CA ALA A 67 -42.05 -4.04 -5.75
C ALA A 67 -42.49 -2.61 -5.42
N LEU A 68 -43.17 -2.42 -4.28
CA LEU A 68 -43.59 -1.11 -3.79
C LEU A 68 -42.38 -0.19 -3.54
N LEU A 69 -41.34 -0.67 -2.87
CA LEU A 69 -40.10 0.10 -2.62
C LEU A 69 -39.38 0.49 -3.92
N THR A 70 -39.48 -0.34 -4.95
CA THR A 70 -38.90 -0.07 -6.27
C THR A 70 -39.67 1.03 -6.98
N VAL A 71 -41.01 0.96 -7.00
CA VAL A 71 -41.87 1.99 -7.60
C VAL A 71 -41.74 3.34 -6.89
N LEU A 72 -41.58 3.34 -5.56
CA LEU A 72 -41.35 4.57 -4.79
C LEU A 72 -39.91 5.09 -4.86
N GLY A 73 -39.00 4.45 -5.62
CA GLY A 73 -37.58 4.84 -5.73
C GLY A 73 -36.74 4.61 -4.46
N ARG A 74 -37.34 4.16 -3.37
CA ARG A 74 -36.67 3.92 -2.07
C ARG A 74 -35.62 2.83 -2.15
N ARG A 75 -35.81 1.83 -3.03
CA ARG A 75 -34.79 0.79 -3.25
C ARG A 75 -33.48 1.38 -3.78
N THR A 76 -33.55 2.30 -4.73
CA THR A 76 -32.38 3.01 -5.25
C THR A 76 -31.71 3.84 -4.17
N ALA A 77 -32.49 4.54 -3.34
CA ALA A 77 -31.96 5.30 -2.21
C ALA A 77 -31.23 4.40 -1.18
N VAL A 78 -31.79 3.24 -0.84
CA VAL A 78 -31.14 2.27 0.06
C VAL A 78 -29.84 1.74 -0.55
N ARG A 79 -29.83 1.40 -1.84
CA ARG A 79 -28.61 0.94 -2.52
C ARG A 79 -27.51 2.00 -2.48
N LEU A 80 -27.82 3.25 -2.81
CA LEU A 80 -26.86 4.36 -2.76
C LEU A 80 -26.34 4.57 -1.32
N ALA A 81 -27.22 4.50 -0.32
CA ALA A 81 -26.82 4.61 1.08
C ALA A 81 -25.90 3.46 1.52
N VAL A 82 -26.17 2.24 1.05
CA VAL A 82 -25.35 1.06 1.33
C VAL A 82 -23.99 1.15 0.64
N GLU A 83 -23.94 1.57 -0.62
CA GLU A 83 -22.69 1.82 -1.35
C GLU A 83 -21.86 2.89 -0.65
N GLN A 84 -22.46 4.01 -0.25
CA GLN A 84 -21.77 5.07 0.48
C GLN A 84 -21.25 4.58 1.84
N LEU A 85 -22.05 3.82 2.60
CA LEU A 85 -21.63 3.24 3.86
C LEU A 85 -20.44 2.28 3.67
N ALA A 86 -20.48 1.44 2.64
CA ALA A 86 -19.41 0.52 2.33
C ALA A 86 -18.12 1.24 1.96
N GLU A 87 -18.18 2.34 1.19
CA GLU A 87 -17.00 3.17 0.90
C GLU A 87 -16.39 3.80 2.16
N GLN A 88 -17.22 4.30 3.08
CA GLN A 88 -16.74 4.82 4.36
C GLN A 88 -16.11 3.72 5.22
N ALA A 89 -16.75 2.55 5.27
CA ALA A 89 -16.21 1.39 5.97
C ALA A 89 -14.87 0.93 5.38
N ARG A 90 -14.74 0.89 4.05
CA ARG A 90 -13.48 0.64 3.33
C ARG A 90 -12.41 1.62 3.77
N ALA A 91 -12.68 2.92 3.71
CA ALA A 91 -11.69 3.93 4.11
C ALA A 91 -11.20 3.76 5.56
N VAL A 92 -12.11 3.47 6.49
CA VAL A 92 -11.73 3.19 7.89
C VAL A 92 -10.90 1.92 8.01
N VAL A 93 -11.31 0.84 7.36
CA VAL A 93 -10.57 -0.44 7.40
C VAL A 93 -9.19 -0.30 6.81
N ARG A 94 -9.02 0.37 5.65
CA ARG A 94 -7.69 0.55 5.05
C ARG A 94 -6.73 1.25 6.00
N ARG A 95 -7.16 2.35 6.60
CA ARG A 95 -6.36 3.09 7.61
C ARG A 95 -6.06 2.25 8.85
N ALA A 96 -6.99 1.40 9.28
CA ALA A 96 -6.78 0.50 10.41
C ALA A 96 -5.77 -0.61 10.07
N VAL A 97 -5.87 -1.20 8.87
CA VAL A 97 -4.90 -2.19 8.37
C VAL A 97 -3.52 -1.56 8.26
N THR A 98 -3.41 -0.36 7.68
CA THR A 98 -2.13 0.38 7.62
C THR A 98 -1.54 0.59 9.01
N ARG A 99 -2.32 1.14 9.95
CA ARG A 99 -1.83 1.45 11.30
C ARG A 99 -1.44 0.24 12.14
N HIS A 100 -2.05 -0.91 11.92
CA HIS A 100 -1.95 -2.01 12.88
C HIS A 100 -1.34 -3.29 12.32
N LEU A 101 -1.24 -3.42 10.99
CA LEU A 101 -0.84 -4.67 10.34
C LEU A 101 0.28 -4.50 9.31
N MET A 102 0.52 -3.29 8.81
CA MET A 102 1.51 -3.07 7.75
C MET A 102 2.90 -2.91 8.34
N THR A 103 3.68 -3.98 8.22
CA THR A 103 5.10 -4.01 8.57
C THR A 103 5.90 -4.56 7.40
N LEU A 104 7.14 -4.10 7.24
CA LEU A 104 8.09 -4.58 6.25
C LEU A 104 9.34 -5.07 6.97
N ALA A 105 9.72 -6.33 6.73
CA ALA A 105 10.98 -6.87 7.20
C ALA A 105 12.08 -6.60 6.18
N LEU A 106 13.20 -6.04 6.64
CA LEU A 106 14.43 -5.89 5.89
C LEU A 106 15.44 -6.96 6.33
N PRO A 107 16.45 -7.27 5.49
CA PRO A 107 17.55 -8.14 5.88
C PRO A 107 18.20 -7.69 7.20
N GLY A 108 18.69 -8.66 7.97
CA GLY A 108 19.25 -8.42 9.30
C GLY A 108 18.21 -8.33 10.44
N GLY A 109 16.92 -8.56 10.15
CA GLY A 109 15.85 -8.62 11.15
C GLY A 109 15.28 -7.25 11.54
N GLU A 110 15.62 -6.20 10.80
CA GLU A 110 15.00 -4.88 10.97
C GLU A 110 13.54 -4.93 10.49
N LEU A 111 12.64 -4.43 11.32
CA LEU A 111 11.22 -4.35 11.03
C LEU A 111 10.82 -2.88 10.95
N LEU A 112 10.28 -2.47 9.82
CA LEU A 112 9.69 -1.17 9.62
C LEU A 112 8.17 -1.26 9.84
N ASP A 113 7.64 -0.46 10.75
CA ASP A 113 6.20 -0.19 10.80
C ASP A 113 5.90 0.89 9.76
N LEU A 114 5.01 0.60 8.81
CA LEU A 114 4.73 1.53 7.71
C LEU A 114 3.86 2.71 8.16
N SER A 115 3.31 2.65 9.38
CA SER A 115 2.49 3.71 9.97
C SER A 115 3.24 4.66 10.90
N ASP A 116 4.53 4.41 11.11
CA ASP A 116 5.45 5.32 11.78
C ASP A 116 6.38 5.98 10.75
N ASP A 117 6.94 7.13 11.12
CA ASP A 117 7.99 7.77 10.31
C ASP A 117 9.21 6.85 10.22
N LEU A 118 9.89 6.85 9.08
CA LEU A 118 11.09 6.04 8.88
C LEU A 118 12.13 6.30 9.99
N PRO A 119 12.56 5.28 10.75
CA PRO A 119 13.49 5.43 11.87
C PRO A 119 14.96 5.51 11.40
N ALA A 120 15.21 6.13 10.25
CA ALA A 120 16.51 6.21 9.59
C ALA A 120 16.81 7.63 9.13
N THR A 121 18.07 7.90 8.81
CA THR A 121 18.52 9.18 8.25
C THR A 121 19.08 8.97 6.85
N PHE A 122 18.98 9.98 5.99
CA PHE A 122 19.61 9.92 4.69
C PHE A 122 21.14 9.80 4.81
N PRO A 123 21.77 8.88 4.04
CA PRO A 123 23.21 8.70 4.11
C PRO A 123 23.94 9.94 3.58
N PRO A 124 25.19 10.23 4.02
CA PRO A 124 25.88 11.48 3.67
C PRO A 124 25.96 11.79 2.18
N LEU A 125 26.11 10.78 1.32
CA LEU A 125 26.15 10.97 -0.14
C LEU A 125 24.80 11.43 -0.73
N LEU A 126 23.69 11.13 -0.05
CA LEU A 126 22.33 11.43 -0.49
C LEU A 126 21.62 12.39 0.48
N ALA A 127 22.33 13.00 1.43
CA ALA A 127 21.75 13.97 2.35
C ALA A 127 21.33 15.25 1.63
N GLU A 128 22.16 15.70 0.66
CA GLU A 128 21.86 16.84 -0.21
C GLU A 128 21.90 16.39 -1.66
N LEU A 129 20.76 16.45 -2.35
CA LEU A 129 20.63 15.99 -3.73
C LEU A 129 20.96 17.10 -4.74
N SER A 130 21.62 16.73 -5.83
CA SER A 130 22.00 17.66 -6.90
C SER A 130 21.54 17.27 -8.30
N ASP A 131 21.26 15.98 -8.54
CA ASP A 131 20.77 15.52 -9.83
C ASP A 131 19.38 16.13 -10.17
N PRO A 132 19.25 16.83 -11.30
CA PRO A 132 18.03 17.57 -11.63
C PRO A 132 16.84 16.66 -11.97
N GLU A 133 17.08 15.46 -12.51
CA GLU A 133 16.00 14.52 -12.86
C GLU A 133 15.45 13.86 -11.61
N LEU A 134 16.32 13.45 -10.69
CA LEU A 134 15.94 12.97 -9.36
C LEU A 134 15.14 14.00 -8.57
N LEU A 135 15.60 15.25 -8.52
CA LEU A 135 14.88 16.32 -7.84
C LEU A 135 13.49 16.57 -8.45
N ALA A 136 13.39 16.56 -9.78
CA ALA A 136 12.12 16.72 -10.47
C ALA A 136 11.15 15.57 -10.17
N LEU A 137 11.66 14.33 -10.10
CA LEU A 137 10.84 13.16 -9.74
C LEU A 137 10.38 13.21 -8.28
N LEU A 138 11.30 13.48 -7.34
CA LEU A 138 10.95 13.56 -5.92
C LEU A 138 9.92 14.65 -5.64
N ALA A 139 9.97 15.78 -6.34
CA ALA A 139 8.94 16.82 -6.23
C ALA A 139 7.51 16.33 -6.57
N THR A 140 7.35 15.17 -7.22
CA THR A 140 6.05 14.57 -7.52
C THR A 140 5.58 13.54 -6.50
N VAL A 141 6.49 12.90 -5.76
CA VAL A 141 6.19 11.77 -4.87
C VAL A 141 6.54 12.01 -3.40
N ASP A 142 7.41 12.96 -3.10
CA ASP A 142 7.87 13.31 -1.75
C ASP A 142 7.47 14.76 -1.41
N PRO A 143 6.43 14.96 -0.58
CA PRO A 143 6.02 16.28 -0.11
C PRO A 143 6.86 16.83 1.05
N THR A 144 7.77 16.05 1.66
CA THR A 144 8.61 16.46 2.78
C THR A 144 10.10 16.35 2.44
N PRO A 145 10.60 17.20 1.51
CA PRO A 145 11.95 17.07 1.01
C PRO A 145 12.97 17.15 2.14
N ASP A 146 14.01 16.33 2.02
CA ASP A 146 15.18 16.31 2.90
C ASP A 146 14.86 16.02 4.38
N SER A 147 13.73 15.37 4.64
CA SER A 147 13.36 14.91 5.98
C SER A 147 12.55 13.62 5.94
N PRO A 148 12.96 12.56 6.68
CA PRO A 148 12.14 11.37 6.87
C PRO A 148 10.93 11.61 7.79
N ALA A 149 10.85 12.76 8.47
CA ALA A 149 9.70 13.10 9.30
C ALA A 149 8.45 13.39 8.45
N GLY A 150 7.32 12.82 8.85
CA GLY A 150 6.06 12.89 8.11
C GLY A 150 5.90 11.84 7.01
N THR A 151 6.81 10.86 6.93
CA THR A 151 6.73 9.74 5.97
C THR A 151 5.70 8.69 6.35
N ALA A 152 5.27 8.63 7.61
CA ALA A 152 4.28 7.68 8.12
C ALA A 152 3.05 7.55 7.21
N ALA A 153 2.82 6.36 6.65
CA ALA A 153 1.69 6.12 5.78
C ALA A 153 0.38 6.12 6.59
N ARG A 154 -0.62 6.85 6.10
CA ARG A 154 -1.95 6.95 6.71
C ARG A 154 -2.95 5.97 6.10
N ASP A 155 -2.87 5.75 4.79
CA ASP A 155 -3.66 4.81 4.01
C ASP A 155 -2.76 4.21 2.92
N TRP A 156 -2.23 3.01 3.17
CA TRP A 156 -1.31 2.35 2.23
C TRP A 156 -1.93 2.08 0.87
N ALA A 157 -3.26 2.09 0.72
CA ALA A 157 -3.90 1.97 -0.58
C ALA A 157 -3.91 3.29 -1.36
N ASP A 158 -3.60 4.43 -0.75
CA ASP A 158 -3.40 5.69 -1.46
C ASP A 158 -1.99 5.70 -2.07
N LEU A 159 -1.92 5.87 -3.40
CA LEU A 159 -0.65 5.79 -4.12
C LEU A 159 0.31 6.92 -3.74
N PRO A 160 -0.10 8.22 -3.71
CA PRO A 160 0.78 9.29 -3.24
C PRO A 160 1.33 9.05 -1.82
N ASP A 161 0.46 8.72 -0.86
CA ASP A 161 0.85 8.46 0.54
C ASP A 161 1.86 7.30 0.64
N ARG A 162 1.61 6.21 -0.11
CA ARG A 162 2.53 5.06 -0.16
C ARG A 162 3.86 5.39 -0.85
N MET A 163 3.82 6.13 -1.95
CA MET A 163 5.03 6.48 -2.71
C MET A 163 5.93 7.43 -1.94
N HIS A 164 5.37 8.31 -1.12
CA HIS A 164 6.14 9.14 -0.19
C HIS A 164 7.01 8.28 0.72
N TYR A 165 6.41 7.31 1.44
CA TYR A 165 7.14 6.38 2.29
C TYR A 165 8.22 5.61 1.51
N ILE A 166 7.87 5.05 0.34
CA ILE A 166 8.77 4.20 -0.45
C ILE A 166 9.97 4.99 -0.97
N ALA A 167 9.77 6.22 -1.44
CA ALA A 167 10.86 7.05 -1.98
C ALA A 167 11.91 7.35 -0.90
N ASP A 168 11.48 7.75 0.30
CA ASP A 168 12.38 8.00 1.42
C ASP A 168 13.00 6.73 1.98
N MET A 169 12.27 5.61 1.98
CA MET A 169 12.83 4.31 2.37
C MET A 169 13.97 3.92 1.43
N PHE A 170 13.79 4.07 0.12
CA PHE A 170 14.87 3.86 -0.86
C PHE A 170 16.05 4.79 -0.62
N ARG A 171 15.82 6.07 -0.29
CA ARG A 171 16.89 7.03 0.00
C ARG A 171 17.66 6.69 1.28
N CYS A 172 16.96 6.39 2.36
CA CYS A 172 17.55 5.99 3.66
C CYS A 172 18.41 4.74 3.54
N HIS A 173 17.98 3.77 2.73
CA HIS A 173 18.63 2.47 2.62
C HIS A 173 19.44 2.28 1.32
N ALA A 174 19.63 3.31 0.50
CA ALA A 174 20.27 3.21 -0.83
C ALA A 174 21.68 2.62 -0.82
N LEU A 175 22.42 2.80 0.28
CA LEU A 175 23.82 2.36 0.42
C LEU A 175 23.98 1.08 1.25
N ARG A 176 22.89 0.39 1.57
CA ARG A 176 22.91 -0.86 2.31
C ARG A 176 23.41 -2.00 1.42
N GLU A 177 24.61 -2.50 1.71
CA GLU A 177 25.23 -3.59 0.96
C GLU A 177 24.54 -4.94 1.18
N ASP A 178 23.90 -5.14 2.33
CA ASP A 178 23.18 -6.38 2.67
C ASP A 178 21.91 -6.59 1.81
N LEU A 179 21.35 -5.52 1.23
CA LEU A 179 20.26 -5.58 0.25
C LEU A 179 20.71 -6.08 -1.13
N LEU A 180 22.02 -6.12 -1.41
CA LEU A 180 22.57 -6.61 -2.68
C LEU A 180 22.81 -8.13 -2.66
N GLY A 181 22.72 -8.76 -1.49
CA GLY A 181 22.82 -10.20 -1.34
C GLY A 181 21.61 -10.94 -1.90
N PRO A 182 21.74 -12.22 -2.28
CA PRO A 182 20.60 -13.02 -2.67
C PRO A 182 19.63 -13.19 -1.48
N PRO A 183 18.31 -13.03 -1.67
CA PRO A 183 17.32 -13.11 -0.59
C PRO A 183 17.11 -14.56 -0.09
N PHE A 184 17.61 -15.55 -0.82
CA PHE A 184 17.48 -16.96 -0.46
C PHE A 184 18.82 -17.68 -0.62
N THR A 185 19.10 -18.62 0.28
CA THR A 185 20.20 -19.58 0.14
C THR A 185 19.96 -20.53 -1.04
N ALA A 186 21.02 -21.17 -1.53
CA ALA A 186 20.92 -22.11 -2.64
C ALA A 186 19.94 -23.26 -2.33
N GLU A 187 19.95 -23.76 -1.09
CA GLU A 187 19.06 -24.81 -0.61
C GLU A 187 17.60 -24.36 -0.59
N GLN A 188 17.34 -23.11 -0.19
CA GLN A 188 16.00 -22.52 -0.22
C GLN A 188 15.51 -22.33 -1.67
N VAL A 189 16.39 -21.89 -2.58
CA VAL A 189 16.08 -21.78 -4.01
C VAL A 189 15.75 -23.15 -4.63
N GLU A 190 16.49 -24.20 -4.27
CA GLU A 190 16.20 -25.56 -4.73
C GLU A 190 14.84 -26.05 -4.22
N ALA A 191 14.51 -25.78 -2.95
CA ALA A 191 13.20 -26.11 -2.39
C ALA A 191 12.06 -25.37 -3.12
N LEU A 192 12.20 -24.07 -3.32
CA LEU A 192 11.23 -23.23 -4.04
C LEU A 192 11.03 -23.71 -5.49
N SER A 193 12.12 -24.00 -6.20
CA SER A 193 12.10 -24.48 -7.58
C SER A 193 11.42 -25.84 -7.72
N ALA A 194 11.43 -26.65 -6.66
CA ALA A 194 10.73 -27.92 -6.59
C ALA A 194 9.30 -27.81 -6.02
N GLY A 195 8.76 -26.60 -5.86
CA GLY A 195 7.41 -26.34 -5.34
C GLY A 195 7.24 -26.63 -3.85
N ARG A 196 8.33 -26.70 -3.09
CA ARG A 196 8.32 -26.90 -1.63
C ARG A 196 8.45 -25.57 -0.90
N ARG A 197 7.88 -25.47 0.29
CA ARG A 197 8.12 -24.34 1.19
C ARG A 197 9.54 -24.45 1.77
N PRO A 198 10.42 -23.44 1.57
CA PRO A 198 11.74 -23.44 2.19
C PRO A 198 11.64 -23.34 3.70
N GLY A 199 12.60 -23.95 4.41
CA GLY A 199 12.79 -23.75 5.85
C GLY A 199 13.69 -22.54 6.15
N GLY A 200 13.85 -22.22 7.45
CA GLY A 200 14.66 -21.09 7.92
C GLY A 200 13.88 -19.78 7.98
N ASP A 201 14.57 -18.74 8.44
CA ASP A 201 14.09 -17.36 8.38
C ASP A 201 14.10 -16.87 6.91
N LEU A 202 13.21 -15.92 6.61
CA LEU A 202 13.18 -15.21 5.33
C LEU A 202 14.30 -14.17 5.27
#